data_AF-A0A821XIQ0-F1
#
_entry.id   AF-A0A821XIQ0-F1
#
_cell.length_a   1.000
_cell.length_b   1.000
_cell.length_c   1.000
_cell.angle_alpha   90.00
_cell.angle_beta   90.00
_cell.angle_gamma   90.00
#
_symmetry.space_group_name_H-M   'P 1'
#
loop_
_entity.id
_entity.type
_entity.pdbx_description
1 polymer ?
#
loop_
_entity_poly.entity_id
_entity_poly.type
_entity_poly.pdbx_seq_one_letter_code
_entity_poly.pdbx_strand_id
1 'polypeptide(L)'
;MKELTLKKLFQLFIEDPVLAENDLCYFETNIRNYNQAEGADRLFNDYINGKRRSFIGQWNNCKRETLKVIRSYYNKPYFLPPSVTQTLMGNWFLVSAGFHKGADYLHRIPLNYDWVWLAQIQGSSLIELRPKHPCETICSILKSVTLNKGDLSID
;
A
#
# COMPACT_ATOMS: atom_id res chain seq x y z
N MET A 1 13.02 7.45 9.29
CA MET A 1 11.69 6.80 9.25
C MET A 1 11.58 5.94 10.50
N LYS A 2 10.49 6.03 11.28
CA LYS A 2 10.31 5.13 12.44
C LYS A 2 10.26 3.68 11.93
N GLU A 3 10.80 2.74 12.68
CA GLU A 3 10.77 1.33 12.28
C GLU A 3 9.34 0.78 12.38
N LEU A 4 8.65 0.79 11.24
CA LEU A 4 7.29 0.32 11.07
C LEU A 4 7.32 -1.15 10.63
N THR A 5 6.88 -2.05 11.51
CA THR A 5 6.67 -3.47 11.18
C THR A 5 5.22 -3.68 10.76
N LEU A 6 4.93 -4.79 10.07
CA LEU A 6 3.56 -5.12 9.68
C LEU A 6 2.62 -5.20 10.89
N LYS A 7 3.08 -5.80 12.00
CA LYS A 7 2.32 -5.84 13.26
C LYS A 7 2.04 -4.43 13.80
N LYS A 8 3.06 -3.57 13.88
CA LYS A 8 2.90 -2.18 14.35
C LYS A 8 1.96 -1.37 13.43
N LEU A 9 2.04 -1.59 12.12
CA LEU A 9 1.16 -0.94 11.15
C LEU A 9 -0.30 -1.32 11.41
N PHE A 10 -0.59 -2.61 11.57
CA PHE A 10 -1.96 -3.07 11.82
C PHE A 10 -2.46 -2.64 13.20
N GLN A 11 -1.61 -2.66 14.22
CA GLN A 11 -1.96 -2.09 15.52
C GLN A 11 -2.31 -0.61 15.41
N LEU A 12 -1.55 0.15 14.64
CA LEU A 12 -1.82 1.57 14.42
C LEU A 12 -3.22 1.79 13.81
N PHE A 13 -3.64 1.00 12.82
CA PHE A 13 -4.98 1.10 12.23
C PHE A 13 -6.12 0.72 13.20
N ILE A 14 -5.83 -0.07 14.23
CA ILE A 14 -6.83 -0.49 15.24
C ILE A 14 -6.86 0.46 16.44
N GLU A 15 -5.70 0.94 16.88
CA GLU A 15 -5.52 1.66 18.15
C GLU A 15 -5.59 3.19 17.99
N ASP A 16 -5.26 3.74 16.82
CA ASP A 16 -5.36 5.19 16.58
C ASP A 16 -6.83 5.57 16.32
N PRO A 17 -7.45 6.45 17.14
CA PRO A 17 -8.87 6.78 17.00
C PRO A 17 -9.22 7.35 15.63
N VAL A 18 -8.32 8.16 15.04
CA VAL A 18 -8.57 8.77 13.74
C VAL A 18 -8.55 7.72 12.63
N LEU A 19 -7.65 6.74 12.72
CA LEU A 19 -7.59 5.67 11.72
C LEU A 19 -8.73 4.65 11.89
N ALA A 20 -9.11 4.35 13.13
CA ALA A 20 -10.17 3.39 13.44
C ALA A 20 -11.58 3.91 13.11
N GLU A 21 -11.83 5.21 13.29
CA GLU A 21 -13.15 5.82 13.01
C GLU A 21 -13.36 6.17 11.53
N ASN A 22 -12.30 6.19 10.72
CA ASN A 22 -12.38 6.61 9.32
C ASN A 22 -12.21 5.43 8.37
N ASP A 23 -13.26 5.17 7.57
CA ASP A 23 -13.26 4.10 6.58
C ASP A 23 -12.14 4.25 5.53
N LEU A 24 -11.64 3.08 5.10
CA LEU A 24 -10.76 2.97 3.94
C LEU A 24 -11.56 3.20 2.67
N CYS A 25 -10.98 3.96 1.72
CA CYS A 25 -11.67 4.28 0.47
C CYS A 25 -11.55 3.18 -0.57
N TYR A 26 -10.63 2.24 -0.33
CA TYR A 26 -10.45 1.04 -1.12
C TYR A 26 -9.76 0.01 -0.22
N PHE A 27 -10.20 -1.24 -0.31
CA PHE A 27 -9.56 -2.37 0.34
C PHE A 27 -9.72 -3.60 -0.53
N GLU A 28 -8.62 -4.33 -0.74
CA GLU A 28 -8.63 -5.63 -1.39
C GLU A 28 -7.65 -6.58 -0.73
N THR A 29 -8.02 -7.86 -0.71
CA THR A 29 -7.18 -8.94 -0.22
C THR A 29 -7.52 -10.24 -0.95
N ASN A 30 -6.59 -11.18 -0.97
CA ASN A 30 -6.82 -12.52 -1.51
C ASN A 30 -7.64 -13.44 -0.60
N ILE A 31 -8.11 -12.95 0.56
CA ILE A 31 -8.91 -13.73 1.51
C ILE A 31 -10.38 -13.71 1.08
N ARG A 32 -10.86 -14.86 0.56
CA ARG A 32 -12.17 -15.04 -0.09
C ARG A 32 -13.41 -14.64 0.73
N ASN A 33 -13.31 -14.52 2.05
CA ASN A 33 -14.47 -14.28 2.94
C ASN A 33 -14.52 -12.87 3.52
N TYR A 34 -13.74 -11.94 2.97
CA TYR A 34 -13.68 -10.55 3.44
C TYR A 34 -14.38 -9.66 2.41
N ASN A 35 -15.48 -9.00 2.81
CA ASN A 35 -16.02 -7.89 2.04
C ASN A 35 -15.18 -6.62 2.31
N GLN A 36 -15.30 -5.57 1.50
CA GLN A 36 -14.41 -4.39 1.62
C GLN A 36 -14.54 -3.67 2.98
N ALA A 37 -15.74 -3.60 3.55
CA ALA A 37 -16.01 -2.90 4.81
C ALA A 37 -15.47 -3.65 6.04
N GLU A 38 -15.63 -4.97 6.11
CA GLU A 38 -15.20 -5.79 7.26
C GLU A 38 -13.82 -6.44 7.05
N GLY A 39 -13.31 -6.40 5.84
CA GLY A 39 -12.12 -7.14 5.44
C GLY A 39 -10.83 -6.59 6.03
N ALA A 40 -10.73 -5.28 6.21
CA ALA A 40 -9.57 -4.63 6.78
C ALA A 40 -9.40 -5.00 8.26
N ASP A 41 -10.43 -4.76 9.07
CA ASP A 41 -10.41 -5.05 10.50
C ASP A 41 -10.14 -6.53 10.77
N ARG A 42 -10.80 -7.43 10.02
CA ARG A 42 -10.55 -8.87 10.16
C ARG A 42 -9.13 -9.23 9.78
N LEU A 43 -8.60 -8.70 8.68
CA LEU A 43 -7.21 -8.96 8.28
C LEU A 43 -6.23 -8.51 9.36
N PHE A 44 -6.38 -7.27 9.84
CA PHE A 44 -5.50 -6.67 10.84
C PHE A 44 -5.53 -7.48 12.13
N ASN A 45 -6.73 -7.78 12.64
CA ASN A 45 -6.91 -8.56 13.86
C ASN A 45 -6.42 -10.00 13.71
N ASP A 46 -6.74 -10.69 12.61
CA ASP A 46 -6.33 -12.08 12.42
C ASP A 46 -4.81 -12.21 12.32
N TYR A 47 -4.12 -11.24 11.71
CA TYR A 47 -2.66 -11.23 11.68
C TYR A 47 -2.05 -10.95 13.06
N ILE A 48 -2.53 -9.93 13.77
CA ILE A 48 -2.01 -9.57 15.11
C ILE A 48 -2.18 -10.73 16.10
N ASN A 49 -3.33 -11.41 16.05
CA ASN A 49 -3.66 -12.55 16.90
C ASN A 49 -3.03 -13.87 16.42
N GLY A 50 -2.24 -13.85 15.33
CA GLY A 50 -1.55 -15.02 14.81
C GLY A 50 -2.46 -16.06 14.13
N LYS A 51 -3.75 -15.75 13.92
CA LYS A 51 -4.73 -16.58 13.20
C LYS A 51 -4.46 -16.62 11.70
N ARG A 52 -3.78 -15.59 11.16
CA ARG A 52 -3.39 -15.49 9.76
C ARG A 52 -1.89 -15.23 9.62
N ARG A 53 -1.20 -16.10 8.90
CA ARG A 53 0.25 -15.99 8.64
C ARG A 53 0.61 -15.71 7.18
N SER A 54 -0.32 -15.97 6.27
CA SER A 54 -0.14 -15.75 4.84
C SER A 54 -1.33 -14.99 4.28
N PHE A 55 -1.08 -13.81 3.72
CA PHE A 55 -2.09 -12.97 3.06
C PHE A 55 -1.42 -11.92 2.16
N ILE A 56 -2.24 -11.36 1.27
CA ILE A 56 -1.89 -10.22 0.45
C ILE A 56 -2.99 -9.18 0.65
N GLY A 57 -2.61 -7.92 0.88
CA GLY A 57 -3.54 -6.84 1.15
C GLY A 57 -3.10 -5.54 0.50
N GLN A 58 -4.07 -4.80 -0.01
CA GLN A 58 -3.88 -3.43 -0.47
C GLN A 58 -5.04 -2.54 -0.05
N TRP A 59 -4.74 -1.30 0.31
CA TRP A 59 -5.78 -0.32 0.63
C TRP A 59 -5.32 1.10 0.38
N ASN A 60 -6.31 1.99 0.23
CA ASN A 60 -6.11 3.42 0.05
C ASN A 60 -6.83 4.22 1.13
N ASN A 61 -6.12 5.20 1.68
CA ASN A 61 -6.66 6.18 2.61
C ASN A 61 -6.95 7.47 1.83
N CYS A 62 -8.18 7.98 1.89
CA CYS A 62 -8.54 9.23 1.19
C CYS A 62 -9.15 10.32 2.10
N LYS A 63 -9.47 10.01 3.35
CA LYS A 63 -9.94 11.02 4.32
C LYS A 63 -8.77 11.88 4.79
N ARG A 64 -8.98 13.20 4.86
CA ARG A 64 -7.92 14.19 5.13
C ARG A 64 -7.26 13.96 6.50
N GLU A 65 -8.06 13.55 7.47
CA GLU A 65 -7.72 13.26 8.85
C GLU A 65 -6.76 12.06 8.90
N THR A 66 -7.15 10.95 8.28
CA THR A 66 -6.34 9.73 8.11
C THR A 66 -5.02 10.04 7.40
N LEU A 67 -5.06 10.83 6.32
CA LEU A 67 -3.86 11.22 5.56
C LEU A 67 -2.86 12.00 6.44
N LYS A 68 -3.33 12.89 7.32
CA LYS A 68 -2.45 13.64 8.25
C LYS A 68 -1.75 12.72 9.23
N VAL A 69 -2.47 11.77 9.82
CA VAL A 69 -1.90 10.80 10.77
C VAL A 69 -0.82 9.96 10.08
N ILE A 70 -1.14 9.35 8.93
CA ILE A 70 -0.19 8.50 8.20
C ILE A 70 1.04 9.28 7.75
N ARG A 71 0.89 10.53 7.30
CA ARG A 71 2.01 11.40 6.90
C ARG A 71 2.92 11.81 8.04
N SER A 72 2.50 11.67 9.29
CA SER A 72 3.41 11.89 10.43
C SER A 72 4.47 10.80 10.58
N TYR A 73 4.29 9.65 9.92
CA TYR A 73 5.20 8.49 10.02
C TYR A 73 6.34 8.51 8.99
N TYR A 74 6.23 9.32 7.93
CA TYR A 74 7.24 9.44 6.89
C TYR A 74 7.45 10.90 6.47
N ASN A 75 8.65 11.22 6.00
CA ASN A 75 8.92 12.54 5.45
C ASN A 75 8.55 12.55 3.97
N LYS A 76 8.01 13.68 3.48
CA LYS A 76 7.86 13.90 2.04
C LYS A 76 9.22 13.68 1.36
N PRO A 77 9.30 12.86 0.31
CA PRO A 77 10.54 12.73 -0.46
C PRO A 77 11.02 14.09 -1.00
N TYR A 78 12.32 14.36 -0.90
CA TYR A 78 12.90 15.67 -1.22
C TYR A 78 12.74 16.07 -2.70
N PHE A 79 12.63 15.09 -3.59
CA PHE A 79 12.45 15.32 -5.03
C PHE A 79 11.02 15.70 -5.41
N LEU A 80 10.03 15.54 -4.52
CA LEU A 80 8.67 15.96 -4.82
C LEU A 80 8.58 17.48 -4.72
N PRO A 81 8.22 18.18 -5.82
CA PRO A 81 8.16 19.64 -5.82
C PRO A 81 7.29 20.17 -4.67
N PRO A 82 7.60 21.36 -4.12
CA PRO A 82 6.74 22.01 -3.14
C PRO A 82 5.30 22.22 -3.65
N SER A 83 5.14 22.39 -4.97
CA SER A 83 3.86 22.57 -5.65
C SER A 83 3.02 21.30 -5.77
N VAL A 84 3.60 20.10 -5.58
CA VAL A 84 2.82 18.86 -5.56
C VAL A 84 2.08 18.77 -4.23
N THR A 85 0.80 19.13 -4.27
CA THR A 85 -0.06 19.12 -3.09
C THR A 85 -0.40 17.68 -2.73
N GLN A 86 0.28 17.13 -1.72
CA GLN A 86 -0.03 15.81 -1.17
C GLN A 86 -1.51 15.67 -0.78
N THR A 87 -2.20 16.77 -0.46
CA THR A 87 -3.61 16.79 -0.03
C THR A 87 -4.58 16.14 -1.01
N LEU A 88 -4.22 16.01 -2.31
CA LEU A 88 -5.05 15.34 -3.32
C LEU A 88 -4.69 13.87 -3.55
N MET A 89 -3.55 13.42 -3.04
CA MET A 89 -3.04 12.07 -3.26
C MET A 89 -3.42 11.17 -2.08
N GLY A 90 -4.11 10.07 -2.36
CA GLY A 90 -4.35 9.02 -1.36
C GLY A 90 -3.04 8.38 -0.89
N ASN A 91 -3.05 7.78 0.31
CA ASN A 91 -1.95 6.95 0.76
C ASN A 91 -2.31 5.48 0.52
N TRP A 92 -1.56 4.83 -0.36
CA TRP A 92 -1.68 3.42 -0.64
C TRP A 92 -0.73 2.59 0.23
N PHE A 93 -1.22 1.48 0.75
CA PHE A 93 -0.41 0.45 1.38
C PHE A 93 -0.50 -0.84 0.56
N LEU A 94 0.65 -1.47 0.36
CA LEU A 94 0.83 -2.74 -0.32
C LEU A 94 1.56 -3.65 0.65
N VAL A 95 0.91 -4.71 1.09
CA VAL A 95 1.47 -5.59 2.11
C VAL A 95 1.25 -7.05 1.74
N SER A 96 2.24 -7.86 2.09
CA SER A 96 2.14 -9.30 2.01
C SER A 96 2.89 -9.91 3.18
N ALA A 97 2.44 -11.10 3.60
CA ALA A 97 3.14 -11.94 4.56
C ALA A 97 3.01 -13.39 4.14
N GLY A 98 4.00 -14.21 4.48
CA GLY A 98 3.92 -15.67 4.27
C GLY A 98 3.87 -16.10 2.80
N PHE A 99 4.38 -15.27 1.88
CA PHE A 99 4.58 -15.62 0.48
C PHE A 99 6.08 -15.73 0.17
N HIS A 100 6.41 -16.71 -0.66
CA HIS A 100 7.76 -16.88 -1.20
C HIS A 100 7.83 -16.23 -2.59
N LYS A 101 9.04 -15.94 -3.07
CA LYS A 101 9.28 -15.42 -4.42
C LYS A 101 8.53 -16.29 -5.46
N GLY A 102 7.75 -15.67 -6.34
CA GLY A 102 7.05 -16.36 -7.42
C GLY A 102 5.57 -16.70 -7.15
N ALA A 103 4.97 -16.24 -6.05
CA ALA A 103 3.52 -16.22 -5.96
C ALA A 103 2.98 -15.11 -6.87
N ASP A 104 2.39 -15.49 -8.01
CA ASP A 104 1.82 -14.59 -9.02
C ASP A 104 0.58 -13.86 -8.51
N TYR A 105 0.79 -12.92 -7.59
CA TYR A 105 -0.23 -11.98 -7.19
C TYR A 105 0.22 -10.58 -7.58
N LEU A 106 -0.27 -10.17 -8.74
CA LEU A 106 -0.10 -8.82 -9.24
C LEU A 106 -1.09 -7.90 -8.53
N HIS A 107 -0.57 -6.99 -7.70
CA HIS A 107 -1.33 -5.81 -7.30
C HIS A 107 -1.50 -4.89 -8.49
N ARG A 108 -2.69 -4.87 -9.08
CA ARG A 108 -3.06 -3.83 -10.04
C ARG A 108 -3.55 -2.63 -9.24
N ILE A 109 -2.73 -1.60 -9.18
CA ILE A 109 -3.12 -0.33 -8.57
C ILE A 109 -3.64 0.56 -9.70
N PRO A 110 -4.93 0.93 -9.71
CA PRO A 110 -5.45 1.89 -10.68
C PRO A 110 -4.89 3.28 -10.32
N LEU A 111 -3.71 3.60 -10.85
CA LEU A 111 -3.14 4.93 -10.73
C LEU A 111 -3.92 5.88 -11.64
N ASN A 112 -4.82 6.67 -11.07
CA ASN A 112 -5.53 7.75 -11.76
C ASN A 112 -4.85 9.12 -11.51
N TYR A 113 -3.57 9.08 -11.14
CA TYR A 113 -2.76 10.24 -10.79
C TYR A 113 -1.61 10.36 -11.78
N ASP A 114 -1.24 11.60 -12.11
CA ASP A 114 -0.15 11.88 -13.05
C ASP A 114 1.24 11.54 -12.49
N TRP A 115 1.35 11.36 -11.17
CA TRP A 115 2.60 11.05 -10.48
C TRP A 115 2.34 10.04 -9.38
N VAL A 116 3.24 9.07 -9.23
CA VAL A 116 3.28 8.18 -8.07
C VAL A 116 4.71 8.09 -7.53
N TRP A 117 4.82 7.90 -6.23
CA TRP A 117 6.07 7.48 -5.62
C TRP A 117 5.79 6.28 -4.72
N LEU A 118 6.70 5.32 -4.73
CA LEU A 118 6.60 4.09 -3.96
C LEU A 118 7.82 3.99 -3.05
N ALA A 119 7.59 3.70 -1.77
CA ALA A 119 8.66 3.45 -0.81
C ALA A 119 8.53 2.04 -0.23
N GLN A 120 9.62 1.29 -0.26
CA GLN A 120 9.67 -0.06 0.33
C GLN A 120 10.04 0.03 1.81
N ILE A 121 9.05 -0.06 2.69
CA ILE A 121 9.25 0.11 4.13
C ILE A 121 9.93 -1.12 4.76
N GLN A 122 9.56 -2.33 4.33
CA GLN A 122 10.13 -3.60 4.80
C GLN A 122 10.15 -4.64 3.68
N GLY A 123 11.06 -5.62 3.73
CA GLY A 123 11.12 -6.68 2.74
C GLY A 123 11.64 -6.19 1.38
N SER A 124 11.20 -6.86 0.31
CA SER A 124 11.54 -6.53 -1.07
C SER A 124 10.36 -6.82 -1.99
N SER A 125 10.18 -5.99 -3.02
CA SER A 125 9.13 -6.15 -4.03
C SER A 125 9.69 -5.95 -5.43
N LEU A 126 9.20 -6.74 -6.39
CA LEU A 126 9.39 -6.47 -7.81
C LEU A 126 8.24 -5.59 -8.29
N ILE A 127 8.57 -4.42 -8.83
CA ILE A 127 7.61 -3.46 -9.39
C ILE A 127 7.76 -3.45 -10.90
N GLU A 128 6.66 -3.68 -11.60
CA GLU A 128 6.59 -3.63 -13.06
C GLU A 128 5.66 -2.50 -13.52
N LEU A 129 6.19 -1.57 -14.31
CA LEU A 129 5.39 -0.56 -14.97
C LEU A 129 4.87 -1.11 -16.29
N ARG A 130 3.56 -1.34 -16.35
CA ARG A 130 2.88 -1.87 -17.54
C ARG A 130 2.01 -0.81 -18.20
N PRO A 131 2.04 -0.71 -19.54
CA PRO A 131 1.16 0.19 -20.28
C PRO A 131 -0.33 -0.13 -20.03
N LYS A 132 -1.16 0.91 -19.96
CA LYS A 132 -2.63 0.77 -19.92
C LYS A 132 -3.21 0.61 -21.33
N HIS A 133 -4.52 0.39 -21.43
CA HIS A 133 -5.23 0.39 -22.71
C HIS A 133 -4.92 1.64 -23.57
N PRO A 134 -4.83 1.50 -24.89
CA PRO A 134 -5.13 0.28 -25.67
C PRO A 134 -3.98 -0.73 -25.74
N CYS A 135 -2.80 -0.42 -25.22
CA CYS A 135 -1.58 -1.19 -25.51
C CYS A 135 -1.19 -2.23 -24.45
N GLU A 136 -2.05 -2.51 -23.46
CA GLU A 136 -1.80 -3.49 -22.38
C GLU A 136 -1.33 -4.87 -22.88
N THR A 137 -1.83 -5.33 -24.04
CA THR A 137 -1.53 -6.67 -24.58
C THR A 137 -0.43 -6.70 -25.64
N ILE A 138 0.03 -5.54 -26.11
CA ILE A 138 0.93 -5.44 -27.28
C ILE A 138 2.26 -4.79 -26.89
N CYS A 139 2.24 -3.84 -25.95
CA CYS A 139 3.46 -3.20 -25.51
C CYS A 139 4.19 -4.04 -24.46
N SER A 140 5.52 -4.00 -24.52
CA SER A 140 6.39 -4.58 -23.50
C SER A 140 6.27 -3.85 -22.17
N ILE A 141 6.67 -4.53 -21.09
CA ILE A 141 6.87 -3.90 -19.78
C ILE A 141 7.84 -2.72 -19.95
N LEU A 142 7.44 -1.53 -19.50
CA LEU A 142 8.22 -0.30 -19.68
C LEU A 142 9.41 -0.26 -18.73
N LYS A 143 9.21 -0.77 -17.51
CA LYS A 143 10.22 -0.77 -16.44
C LYS A 143 9.96 -1.93 -15.49
N SER A 144 11.03 -2.58 -15.04
CA SER A 144 10.99 -3.62 -14.01
C SER A 144 12.10 -3.30 -13.00
N VAL A 145 11.72 -3.05 -11.75
CA VAL A 145 12.65 -2.65 -10.69
C VAL A 145 12.38 -3.44 -9.43
N THR A 146 13.45 -3.96 -8.81
CA THR A 146 13.36 -4.56 -7.47
C THR A 146 13.62 -3.47 -6.44
N LEU A 147 12.66 -3.22 -5.55
CA LEU A 147 12.83 -2.36 -4.40
C LEU A 147 13.16 -3.20 -3.17
N ASN A 148 14.16 -2.80 -2.41
CA ASN A 148 14.53 -3.36 -1.12
C ASN A 148 14.18 -2.38 0.01
N LYS A 149 14.22 -2.83 1.26
CA LYS A 149 13.97 -1.98 2.43
C LYS A 149 14.76 -0.65 2.33
N GLY A 150 14.03 0.46 2.32
CA GLY A 150 14.58 1.82 2.23
C GLY A 150 14.60 2.41 0.81
N ASP A 151 14.41 1.58 -0.22
CA ASP A 151 14.38 2.05 -1.61
C ASP A 151 13.11 2.82 -1.92
N LEU A 152 13.23 3.70 -2.91
CA LEU A 152 12.23 4.69 -3.30
C LEU A 152 12.17 4.76 -4.83
N SER A 153 11.01 4.50 -5.42
CA SER A 153 10.76 4.65 -6.86
C SER A 153 9.85 5.84 -7.13
N ILE A 154 10.06 6.49 -8.28
CA ILE A 154 9.22 7.54 -8.84
C ILE A 154 8.85 7.08 -10.24
N ASP A 155 7.57 7.12 -10.55
CA ASP A 155 7.03 6.76 -11.86
C ASP A 155 5.84 7.67 -12.23
#